data_AF-A0A9P5J665-F1
#
_entry.id   AF-A0A9P5J665-F1
#
_cell.length_a   1.000
_cell.length_b   1.000
_cell.length_c   1.000
_cell.angle_alpha   90.00
_cell.angle_beta   90.00
_cell.angle_gamma   90.00
#
_symmetry.space_group_name_H-M   'P 1'
#
loop_
_entity.id
_entity.type
_entity.pdbx_description
1 polymer ?
#
loop_
_entity_poly.entity_id
_entity_poly.type
_entity_poly.pdbx_seq_one_letter_code
_entity_poly.pdbx_strand_id
1 'polypeptide(L)'
;SSKISRVVRDPEIAGTAVPGAEDDEGADAADRSNAKNDTELYRLLHTSLLNSTGTSSDSLLASLSSAQRKKALEGRVLELADRSRFGKGEKDVRLIERKKASLHVRIGMKEKAKERQAKHVEEVRANSTRPSFTISVIAPICE
;
A
#
# COMPACT_ATOMS: atom_id res chain seq x y z
N SER A 1 -17.88 -18.90 45.29
CA SER A 1 -16.42 -18.94 45.13
C SER A 1 -16.09 -18.72 43.66
N SER A 2 -15.45 -17.59 43.31
CA SER A 2 -14.66 -17.45 42.08
C SER A 2 -13.67 -16.31 42.32
N LYS A 3 -12.45 -16.68 42.73
CA LYS A 3 -11.33 -15.75 42.93
C LYS A 3 -10.64 -15.55 41.60
N ILE A 4 -10.75 -14.36 41.02
CA ILE A 4 -9.99 -13.97 39.83
C ILE A 4 -8.69 -13.35 40.32
N SER A 5 -7.56 -14.03 40.07
CA SER A 5 -6.23 -13.55 40.43
C SER A 5 -5.78 -12.48 39.44
N ARG A 6 -5.64 -11.24 39.93
CA ARG A 6 -5.01 -10.15 39.18
C ARG A 6 -3.51 -10.41 39.13
N VAL A 7 -3.00 -10.79 37.97
CA VAL A 7 -1.55 -10.95 37.73
C VAL A 7 -0.94 -9.56 37.65
N VAL A 8 -0.25 -9.17 38.72
CA VAL A 8 0.66 -8.02 38.77
C VAL A 8 2.00 -8.48 38.21
N ARG A 9 2.53 -7.76 37.22
CA ARG A 9 3.93 -7.86 36.82
C ARG A 9 4.59 -6.55 37.20
N ASP A 10 5.40 -6.58 38.24
CA ASP A 10 6.32 -5.50 38.57
C ASP A 10 7.44 -5.46 37.53
N PRO A 11 7.95 -4.27 37.23
CA PRO A 11 9.37 -4.07 37.48
C PRO A 11 9.61 -2.89 38.42
N GLU A 12 10.42 -3.16 39.43
CA GLU A 12 10.99 -2.19 40.36
C GLU A 12 11.65 -1.03 39.61
N ILE A 13 11.23 0.21 39.90
CA ILE A 13 12.13 1.35 39.99
C ILE A 13 11.73 2.13 41.24
N ALA A 14 12.58 2.01 42.27
CA ALA A 14 12.54 2.81 43.47
C ALA A 14 12.80 4.30 43.15
N GLY A 15 12.03 5.19 43.77
CA GLY A 15 12.29 6.64 43.69
C GLY A 15 11.20 7.49 44.33
N THR A 16 11.29 7.68 45.66
CA THR A 16 10.81 8.83 46.45
C THR A 16 9.40 9.38 46.25
N ALA A 17 8.57 9.16 47.26
CA ALA A 17 7.32 9.89 47.48
C ALA A 17 7.57 11.41 47.67
N VAL A 18 6.81 12.22 46.94
CA VAL A 18 6.40 13.58 47.33
C VAL A 18 4.88 13.64 47.16
N PRO A 19 4.09 13.85 48.24
CA PRO A 19 2.66 14.07 48.12
C PRO A 19 2.39 15.56 47.95
N GLY A 20 1.71 15.94 46.86
CA GLY A 20 1.15 17.29 46.70
C GLY A 20 1.67 18.06 45.49
N ALA A 21 1.13 17.76 44.31
CA ALA A 21 0.97 18.69 43.20
C ALA A 21 -0.08 18.09 42.26
N GLU A 22 -1.28 18.66 42.30
CA GLU A 22 -2.47 18.20 41.61
C GLU A 22 -2.42 18.64 40.13
N ASP A 23 -2.52 17.65 39.24
CA ASP A 23 -3.24 17.69 37.96
C ASP A 23 -2.87 18.75 36.89
N ASP A 24 -1.72 18.59 36.24
CA ASP A 24 -1.52 19.12 34.86
C ASP A 24 -0.51 18.31 34.00
N GLU A 25 0.24 17.34 34.55
CA GLU A 25 1.17 16.51 33.76
C GLU A 25 0.55 15.22 33.20
N GLY A 26 -0.58 14.78 33.75
CA GLY A 26 -1.26 13.56 33.33
C GLY A 26 -1.97 13.69 31.98
N ALA A 27 -2.50 14.88 31.68
CA ALA A 27 -3.12 15.19 30.39
C ALA A 27 -2.07 15.22 29.28
N ASP A 28 -0.93 15.87 29.52
CA ASP A 28 0.19 15.93 28.58
C ASP A 28 0.77 14.54 28.23
N ALA A 29 0.90 13.65 29.22
CA ALA A 29 1.37 12.29 29.00
C ALA A 29 0.32 11.44 28.23
N ALA A 30 -0.96 11.60 28.56
CA ALA A 30 -2.06 10.94 27.85
C ALA A 30 -2.22 11.44 26.42
N ASP A 31 -2.10 12.75 26.18
CA ASP A 31 -2.18 13.38 24.87
C ASP A 31 -0.97 13.04 24.00
N ARG A 32 0.24 12.99 24.57
CA ARG A 32 1.43 12.46 23.86
C ARG A 32 1.29 10.96 23.54
N SER A 33 0.64 10.18 24.41
CA SER A 33 0.36 8.76 24.17
C SER A 33 -0.68 8.58 23.06
N ASN A 34 -1.77 9.35 23.09
CA ASN A 34 -2.81 9.35 22.07
C ASN A 34 -2.25 9.80 20.72
N ALA A 35 -1.41 10.84 20.68
CA ALA A 35 -0.74 11.26 19.45
C ALA A 35 0.18 10.16 18.89
N LYS A 36 0.91 9.43 19.75
CA LYS A 36 1.72 8.28 19.32
C LYS A 36 0.83 7.16 18.76
N ASN A 37 -0.26 6.82 19.45
CA ASN A 37 -1.22 5.81 19.01
C ASN A 37 -1.87 6.20 17.67
N ASP A 38 -2.25 7.46 17.51
CA ASP A 38 -2.83 7.98 16.26
C ASP A 38 -1.83 7.92 15.12
N THR A 39 -0.55 8.24 15.38
CA THR A 39 0.49 8.08 14.37
C THR A 39 0.70 6.62 14.01
N GLU A 40 0.72 5.69 14.97
CA GLU A 40 0.84 4.26 14.69
C GLU A 40 -0.37 3.72 13.93
N LEU A 41 -1.57 4.14 14.30
CA LEU A 41 -2.81 3.81 13.61
C LEU A 41 -2.81 4.34 12.17
N TYR A 42 -2.34 5.58 11.95
CA TYR A 42 -2.13 6.15 10.63
C TYR A 42 -1.15 5.32 9.80
N ARG A 43 -0.02 4.87 10.39
CA ARG A 43 0.96 3.99 9.73
C ARG A 43 0.33 2.64 9.34
N LEU A 44 -0.47 2.03 10.21
CA LEU A 44 -1.11 0.74 9.96
C LEU A 44 -2.19 0.82 8.87
N LEU A 45 -3.00 1.88 8.89
CA LEU A 45 -4.05 2.11 7.90
C LEU A 45 -3.45 2.35 6.51
N HIS A 46 -2.41 3.18 6.44
CA HIS A 46 -1.75 3.53 5.18
C HIS A 46 -0.93 2.37 4.59
N THR A 47 -0.40 1.46 5.41
CA THR A 47 0.33 0.27 4.92
C THR A 47 -0.60 -0.88 4.51
N SER A 48 -1.88 -0.84 4.88
CA SER A 48 -2.90 -1.86 4.57
C SER A 48 -2.40 -3.30 4.78
N LEU A 49 -1.48 -3.51 5.72
CA LEU A 49 -0.91 -4.83 6.01
C LEU A 49 -1.94 -5.72 6.70
N LEU A 50 -2.79 -5.13 7.54
CA LEU A 50 -3.94 -5.81 8.16
C LEU A 50 -4.95 -6.32 7.12
N ASN A 51 -5.15 -5.57 6.03
CA ASN A 51 -6.01 -5.98 4.92
C ASN A 51 -5.38 -7.10 4.06
N SER A 52 -4.07 -7.34 4.20
CA SER A 52 -3.37 -8.40 3.47
C SER A 52 -3.39 -9.75 4.18
N THR A 53 -3.73 -9.77 5.48
CA THR A 53 -3.93 -10.98 6.28
C THR A 53 -5.30 -11.61 6.01
N GLY A 54 -5.49 -12.14 4.80
CA GLY A 54 -6.35 -13.29 4.56
C GLY A 54 -7.88 -13.12 4.68
N THR A 55 -8.43 -11.91 4.79
CA THR A 55 -9.87 -11.72 4.60
C THR A 55 -10.15 -11.39 3.13
N SER A 56 -10.90 -12.28 2.49
CA SER A 56 -11.18 -12.36 1.05
C SER A 56 -12.01 -11.19 0.48
N SER A 57 -11.86 -9.98 1.00
CA SER A 57 -12.72 -8.83 0.73
C SER A 57 -11.96 -7.58 0.31
N ASP A 58 -10.75 -7.71 -0.25
CA ASP A 58 -10.09 -6.57 -0.91
C ASP A 58 -10.08 -6.78 -2.43
N SER A 59 -11.09 -6.19 -3.08
CA SER A 59 -11.27 -6.15 -4.55
C SER A 59 -10.01 -5.67 -5.29
N LEU A 60 -9.20 -4.82 -4.65
CA LEU A 60 -7.98 -4.28 -5.24
C LEU A 60 -6.86 -5.32 -5.30
N LEU A 61 -6.68 -6.15 -4.26
CA LEU A 61 -5.65 -7.20 -4.23
C LEU A 61 -6.03 -8.46 -5.05
N ALA A 62 -7.33 -8.66 -5.31
CA ALA A 62 -7.82 -9.76 -6.17
C ALA A 62 -7.37 -9.59 -7.63
N SER A 63 -7.28 -8.34 -8.11
CA SER A 63 -6.83 -8.03 -9.47
C SER A 63 -5.31 -8.16 -9.68
N LEU A 64 -4.53 -8.19 -8.60
CA LEU A 64 -3.07 -8.22 -8.67
C LEU A 64 -2.54 -9.65 -8.82
N SER A 65 -1.53 -9.80 -9.66
CA SER A 65 -0.83 -11.08 -9.80
C SER A 65 -0.09 -11.45 -8.51
N SER A 66 0.18 -12.74 -8.31
CA SER A 66 0.93 -13.22 -7.14
C SER A 66 2.29 -12.53 -6.98
N ALA A 67 2.97 -12.24 -8.09
CA ALA A 67 4.23 -11.52 -8.11
C ALA A 67 4.06 -10.05 -7.70
N GLN A 68 2.99 -9.39 -8.12
CA GLN A 68 2.68 -8.01 -7.72
C GLN A 68 2.35 -7.94 -6.23
N ARG A 69 1.55 -8.89 -5.71
CA ARG A 69 1.23 -8.97 -4.28
C ARG A 69 2.47 -9.13 -3.42
N LYS A 70 3.41 -10.00 -3.82
CA LYS A 70 4.68 -10.19 -3.08
C LYS A 70 5.50 -8.89 -3.01
N LYS A 71 5.61 -8.15 -4.12
CA LYS A 71 6.35 -6.88 -4.16
C LYS A 71 5.66 -5.76 -3.40
N ALA A 72 4.33 -5.71 -3.45
CA ALA A 72 3.56 -4.76 -2.66
C ALA A 72 3.74 -5.03 -1.16
N LEU A 73 3.72 -6.30 -0.74
CA LEU A 73 3.95 -6.69 0.65
C LEU A 73 5.38 -6.34 1.11
N GLU A 74 6.39 -6.69 0.32
CA GLU A 74 7.79 -6.33 0.60
C GLU A 74 7.97 -4.80 0.74
N GLY A 75 7.33 -4.03 -0.15
CA GLY A 75 7.32 -2.57 -0.08
C GLY A 75 6.68 -2.04 1.21
N ARG A 76 5.52 -2.60 1.60
CA ARG A 76 4.83 -2.23 2.85
C ARG A 76 5.66 -2.57 4.10
N VAL A 77 6.40 -3.67 4.08
CA VAL A 77 7.33 -4.03 5.18
C VAL A 77 8.46 -2.99 5.29
N LEU A 78 8.99 -2.50 4.18
CA LEU A 78 10.00 -1.44 4.20
C LEU A 78 9.46 -0.10 4.73
N GLU A 79 8.18 0.17 4.50
CA GLU A 79 7.50 1.36 5.06
C GLU A 79 7.33 1.25 6.57
N LEU A 80 6.94 0.08 7.10
CA LEU A 80 6.88 -0.13 8.55
C LEU A 80 8.25 -0.05 9.24
N ALA A 81 9.30 -0.49 8.55
CA ALA A 81 10.66 -0.41 9.05
C ALA A 81 11.25 1.00 8.97
N ASP A 82 10.45 2.01 8.61
CA ASP A 82 10.86 3.41 8.38
C ASP A 82 12.03 3.56 7.36
N ARG A 83 12.21 2.56 6.48
CA ARG A 83 13.24 2.55 5.41
C ARG A 83 12.74 3.14 4.09
N SER A 84 11.44 3.31 3.96
CA SER A 84 10.78 3.96 2.83
C SER A 84 9.66 4.87 3.35
N ARG A 85 9.36 5.93 2.60
CA ARG A 85 8.19 6.76 2.87
C ARG A 85 6.91 5.96 2.59
N PHE A 86 5.86 6.23 3.35
CA PHE A 86 4.53 5.65 3.15
C PHE A 86 4.06 5.79 1.70
N GLY A 87 3.56 4.68 1.13
CA GLY A 87 3.11 4.58 -0.26
C GLY A 87 4.20 4.57 -1.33
N LYS A 88 5.49 4.62 -0.97
CA LYS A 88 6.62 4.56 -1.92
C LYS A 88 7.39 3.25 -1.87
N GLY A 89 7.16 2.40 -0.89
CA GLY A 89 7.92 1.18 -0.63
C GLY A 89 7.92 0.23 -1.81
N GLU A 90 6.78 0.00 -2.46
CA GLU A 90 6.73 -0.87 -3.64
C GLU A 90 7.57 -0.32 -4.80
N LYS A 91 7.55 1.01 -5.00
CA LYS A 91 8.35 1.65 -6.05
C LYS A 91 9.85 1.50 -5.74
N ASP A 92 10.22 1.62 -4.49
CA ASP A 92 11.61 1.46 -4.03
C ASP A 92 12.09 0.01 -4.20
N VAL A 93 11.28 -0.99 -3.84
CA VAL A 93 11.57 -2.41 -4.12
C VAL A 93 11.80 -2.63 -5.62
N ARG A 94 10.86 -2.17 -6.46
CA ARG A 94 10.97 -2.31 -7.92
C ARG A 94 12.21 -1.59 -8.47
N LEU A 95 12.61 -0.47 -7.88
CA LEU A 95 13.81 0.26 -8.28
C LEU A 95 15.07 -0.52 -7.90
N ILE A 96 15.13 -1.07 -6.69
CA ILE A 96 16.25 -1.89 -6.21
C ILE A 96 16.43 -3.12 -7.11
N GLU A 97 15.34 -3.82 -7.43
CA GLU A 97 15.37 -4.95 -8.36
C GLU A 97 15.89 -4.54 -9.75
N ARG A 98 15.40 -3.44 -10.32
CA ARG A 98 15.85 -2.94 -11.63
C ARG A 98 17.32 -2.50 -11.63
N LYS A 99 17.84 -2.04 -10.49
CA LYS A 99 19.25 -1.67 -10.33
C LYS A 99 20.18 -2.88 -10.34
N LYS A 100 19.69 -4.10 -10.07
CA LYS A 100 20.49 -5.33 -10.19
C LYS A 100 20.84 -5.68 -11.63
N ALA A 101 20.06 -5.20 -12.60
CA ALA A 101 20.35 -5.40 -14.03
C ALA A 101 21.49 -4.48 -14.51
N SER A 102 22.24 -4.93 -15.52
CA SER A 102 23.31 -4.14 -16.14
C SER A 102 22.76 -2.87 -16.79
N LEU A 103 23.63 -1.85 -16.95
CA LEU A 103 23.24 -0.54 -17.48
C LEU A 103 22.55 -0.65 -18.85
N HIS A 104 23.14 -1.43 -19.77
CA HIS A 104 22.62 -1.64 -21.12
C HIS A 104 21.22 -2.27 -21.10
N VAL A 105 21.02 -3.30 -20.28
CA VAL A 105 19.70 -3.94 -20.13
C VAL A 105 18.68 -2.96 -19.56
N ARG A 106 19.06 -2.15 -18.56
CA ARG A 106 18.15 -1.16 -17.97
C ARG A 106 17.71 -0.09 -18.97
N ILE A 107 18.61 0.36 -19.84
CA ILE A 107 18.29 1.31 -20.91
C ILE A 107 17.34 0.66 -21.93
N GLY A 108 17.70 -0.53 -22.43
CA GLY A 108 16.86 -1.26 -23.39
C GLY A 108 15.46 -1.58 -22.85
N MET A 109 15.33 -1.92 -21.55
CA MET A 109 14.03 -2.12 -20.91
C MET A 109 13.19 -0.83 -20.86
N LYS A 110 13.82 0.33 -20.62
CA LYS A 110 13.13 1.63 -20.61
C LYS A 110 12.67 2.03 -22.01
N GLU A 111 13.52 1.85 -23.01
CA GLU A 111 13.19 2.13 -24.42
C GLU A 111 12.04 1.24 -24.90
N LYS A 112 12.13 -0.07 -24.64
CA LYS A 112 11.07 -1.03 -24.99
C LYS A 112 9.75 -0.79 -24.24
N ALA A 113 9.80 -0.18 -23.04
CA ALA A 113 8.59 0.23 -22.34
C ALA A 113 7.93 1.44 -22.99
N LYS A 114 8.71 2.44 -23.41
CA LYS A 114 8.22 3.61 -24.15
C LYS A 114 7.63 3.22 -25.50
N GLU A 115 8.30 2.34 -26.23
CA GLU A 115 7.82 1.84 -27.52
C GLU A 115 6.46 1.15 -27.39
N ARG A 116 6.29 0.29 -26.37
CA ARG A 116 5.00 -0.36 -26.08
C ARG A 116 3.90 0.64 -25.73
N GLN A 117 4.24 1.68 -24.97
CA GLN A 117 3.28 2.74 -24.64
C GLN A 117 2.85 3.53 -25.88
N ALA A 118 3.80 3.87 -26.76
CA ALA A 118 3.51 4.57 -28.00
C ALA A 118 2.58 3.74 -28.91
N LYS A 119 2.88 2.44 -29.10
CA LYS A 119 2.03 1.51 -29.85
C LYS A 119 0.63 1.40 -29.26
N HIS A 120 0.51 1.29 -27.94
CA HIS A 120 -0.79 1.20 -27.30
C HIS A 120 -1.63 2.48 -27.52
N VAL A 121 -1.02 3.66 -27.43
CA VAL A 121 -1.69 4.94 -27.70
C VAL A 121 -2.13 5.02 -29.16
N GLU A 122 -1.30 4.57 -30.09
CA GLU A 122 -1.63 4.53 -31.51
C GLU A 122 -2.79 3.57 -31.80
N GLU A 123 -2.77 2.36 -31.23
CA GLU A 123 -3.85 1.37 -31.35
C GLU A 123 -5.17 1.90 -30.78
N VAL A 124 -5.15 2.50 -29.59
CA VAL A 124 -6.34 3.10 -28.98
C VAL A 124 -6.87 4.24 -29.84
N ARG A 125 -5.99 5.10 -30.37
CA ARG A 125 -6.35 6.19 -31.29
C ARG A 125 -6.96 5.64 -32.58
N ALA A 126 -6.35 4.62 -33.18
CA ALA A 126 -6.85 3.99 -34.40
C ALA A 126 -8.21 3.32 -34.16
N ASN A 127 -8.39 2.66 -33.01
CA ASN A 127 -9.63 2.00 -32.65
C ASN A 127 -10.76 2.98 -32.31
N SER A 128 -10.45 4.12 -31.66
CA SER A 128 -11.47 5.14 -31.34
C SER A 128 -11.96 5.91 -32.58
N THR A 129 -11.21 5.88 -33.68
CA THR A 129 -11.51 6.63 -34.90
C THR A 129 -12.20 5.76 -35.97
N ARG A 130 -12.42 4.46 -35.72
CA ARG A 130 -13.19 3.60 -36.63
C ARG A 130 -14.68 3.89 -36.46
N PRO A 131 -15.40 4.43 -37.47
CA PRO A 131 -16.85 4.55 -37.39
C PRO A 131 -17.44 3.14 -37.25
N SER A 132 -18.27 2.96 -36.21
CA SER A 132 -19.03 1.75 -35.98
C SER A 132 -19.85 1.40 -37.22
N PHE A 133 -19.58 0.23 -37.80
CA PHE A 133 -20.48 -0.57 -38.64
C PHE A 133 -21.55 0.21 -39.42
N THR A 134 -21.29 0.48 -40.70
CA THR A 134 -22.38 0.73 -41.66
C THR A 134 -23.19 -0.54 -41.79
N ILE A 135 -24.38 -0.57 -41.19
CA ILE A 135 -25.40 -1.60 -41.42
C ILE A 135 -25.74 -1.54 -42.91
N SER A 136 -25.42 -2.60 -43.65
CA SER A 136 -25.82 -2.77 -45.04
C SER A 136 -27.35 -2.78 -45.09
N VAL A 137 -27.93 -1.74 -45.66
CA VAL A 137 -29.36 -1.65 -45.97
C VAL A 137 -29.70 -2.83 -46.89
N ILE A 138 -30.57 -3.71 -46.41
CA ILE A 138 -31.18 -4.79 -47.18
C ILE A 138 -32.01 -4.13 -48.29
N ALA A 139 -31.61 -4.34 -49.55
CA ALA A 139 -32.42 -3.92 -50.69
C ALA A 139 -33.71 -4.77 -50.75
N PRO A 140 -34.88 -4.17 -51.00
CA PRO A 140 -36.10 -4.95 -51.17
C PRO A 140 -36.07 -5.70 -52.50
N ILE A 141 -36.50 -6.96 -52.42
CA ILE A 141 -36.76 -7.85 -53.56
C ILE A 141 -37.95 -7.29 -54.33
N CYS A 142 -37.83 -7.07 -55.63
CA CYS A 142 -38.95 -6.82 -56.54
C CYS A 142 -39.17 -8.03 -57.44
N GLU A 143 -40.41 -8.52 -57.46
CA GLU A 143 -40.99 -9.49 -58.41
C GLU A 143 -41.13 -8.91 -59.82
#